data_AF-A0A9W4CYM6-F1
#
_entry.id   AF-A0A9W4CYM6-F1
#
_cell.length_a   1.000
_cell.length_b   1.000
_cell.length_c   1.000
_cell.angle_alpha   90.00
_cell.angle_beta   90.00
_cell.angle_gamma   90.00
#
_symmetry.space_group_name_H-M   'P 1'
#
loop_
_entity.id
_entity.type
_entity.pdbx_description
1 polymer ?
#
loop_
_entity_poly.entity_id
_entity_poly.type
_entity_poly.pdbx_seq_one_letter_code
_entity_poly.pdbx_strand_id
1 'polypeptide(L)'
;MKINSRAFIIYLMSHIKVIDALNSYLCQDGFTITPQMLSDALRRDWNSKYTRMHIEYGRAQRRFLIDHCEGGCNFKQPVVYSVIADRNRRIIRVQMKSYGFYKNCTEII
;
A
#
# COMPACT_ATOMS: atom_id res chain seq x y z
N MET A 1 24.89 -3.25 29.56
CA MET A 1 23.78 -2.38 29.12
C MET A 1 22.59 -3.29 28.79
N LYS A 2 21.56 -3.35 29.66
CA LYS A 2 20.39 -4.23 29.46
C LYS A 2 19.52 -3.63 28.37
N ILE A 3 19.55 -4.19 27.17
CA ILE A 3 18.59 -3.87 26.12
C ILE A 3 17.22 -4.29 26.66
N ASN A 4 16.37 -3.30 26.96
CA ASN A 4 15.01 -3.51 27.41
C ASN A 4 14.21 -4.16 26.27
N SER A 5 14.13 -5.49 26.29
CA SER A 5 13.41 -6.33 25.32
C SER A 5 11.96 -5.89 25.06
N ARG A 6 11.33 -5.20 26.02
CA ARG A 6 9.99 -4.62 25.88
C ARG A 6 9.90 -3.55 24.79
N ALA A 7 10.92 -2.70 24.63
CA ALA A 7 10.90 -1.65 23.61
C ALA A 7 11.00 -2.23 22.18
N PHE A 8 11.78 -3.30 22.02
CA PHE A 8 11.93 -3.99 20.73
C PHE A 8 10.67 -4.74 20.33
N ILE A 9 9.99 -5.39 21.29
CA ILE A 9 8.73 -6.12 21.04
C ILE A 9 7.59 -5.16 20.71
N ILE A 10 7.50 -3.99 21.33
CA ILE A 10 6.48 -2.96 20.99
C ILE A 10 6.74 -2.38 19.60
N TYR A 11 8.01 -2.19 19.22
CA TYR A 11 8.38 -1.78 17.87
C TYR A 11 7.92 -2.82 16.86
N LEU A 12 8.21 -4.12 17.08
CA LEU A 12 7.73 -5.21 16.24
C LEU A 12 6.20 -5.30 16.17
N MET A 13 5.49 -5.15 17.29
CA MET A 13 4.02 -5.25 17.35
C MET A 13 3.31 -4.09 16.64
N SER A 14 3.95 -2.93 16.55
CA SER A 14 3.49 -1.81 15.71
C SER A 14 3.65 -2.11 14.20
N HIS A 15 4.48 -3.08 13.83
CA HIS A 15 4.65 -3.59 12.46
C HIS A 15 3.77 -4.80 12.13
N ILE A 16 3.17 -5.47 13.13
CA ILE A 16 2.34 -6.70 12.93
C ILE A 16 1.07 -6.44 12.12
N LYS A 17 0.60 -5.19 11.99
CA LYS A 17 -0.57 -4.88 11.14
C LYS A 17 -0.28 -4.87 9.64
N VAL A 18 0.96 -5.16 9.21
CA VAL A 18 1.38 -5.10 7.81
C VAL A 18 2.09 -6.39 7.35
N ILE A 19 1.66 -7.54 7.85
CA ILE A 19 2.25 -8.85 7.46
C ILE A 19 2.06 -9.15 5.96
N ASP A 20 1.04 -8.56 5.31
CA ASP A 20 0.79 -8.78 3.88
C ASP A 20 1.70 -7.96 2.95
N ALA A 21 2.43 -6.95 3.45
CA ALA A 21 3.30 -6.12 2.61
C ALA A 21 4.71 -6.69 2.46
N LEU A 22 4.89 -8.01 2.56
CA LEU A 22 6.21 -8.65 2.46
C LEU A 22 6.66 -8.87 1.01
N ASN A 23 5.73 -8.86 0.06
CA ASN A 23 6.01 -9.17 -1.34
C ASN A 23 6.19 -7.89 -2.17
N SER A 24 7.03 -7.98 -3.19
CA SER A 24 7.20 -6.90 -4.18
C SER A 24 6.20 -7.09 -5.32
N TYR A 25 5.89 -6.02 -6.05
CA TYR A 25 5.00 -6.08 -7.21
C TYR A 25 5.61 -5.39 -8.42
N LEU A 26 5.61 -6.05 -9.58
CA LEU A 26 6.04 -5.49 -10.85
C LEU A 26 4.82 -4.98 -11.63
N CYS A 27 4.82 -3.68 -11.94
CA CYS A 27 3.77 -3.07 -12.77
C CYS A 27 4.14 -3.14 -14.25
N GLN A 28 3.15 -2.92 -15.14
CA GLN A 28 3.31 -3.11 -16.59
C GLN A 28 4.34 -2.18 -17.23
N ASP A 29 4.67 -1.07 -16.60
CA ASP A 29 5.69 -0.12 -17.06
C ASP A 29 7.08 -0.44 -16.52
N GLY A 30 7.26 -1.60 -15.87
CA GLY A 30 8.52 -2.05 -15.30
C GLY A 30 8.81 -1.48 -13.91
N PHE A 31 7.93 -0.63 -13.36
CA PHE A 31 8.12 -0.10 -12.02
C PHE A 31 7.90 -1.18 -10.96
N THR A 32 8.86 -1.31 -10.04
CA THR A 32 8.78 -2.26 -8.93
C THR A 32 8.32 -1.55 -7.66
N ILE A 33 7.16 -1.96 -7.16
CA ILE A 33 6.63 -1.54 -5.86
C ILE A 33 7.24 -2.42 -4.79
N THR A 34 7.93 -1.81 -3.84
CA THR A 34 8.63 -2.52 -2.77
C THR A 34 7.72 -2.75 -1.55
N PRO A 35 8.07 -3.72 -0.68
CA PRO A 35 7.46 -3.94 0.62
C PRO A 35 7.33 -2.66 1.46
N GLN A 36 8.39 -1.84 1.47
CA GLN A 36 8.41 -0.59 2.23
C GLN A 36 7.37 0.41 1.70
N MET A 37 7.26 0.56 0.38
CA MET A 37 6.27 1.45 -0.24
C MET A 37 4.83 1.03 0.06
N LEU A 38 4.56 -0.28 0.08
CA LEU A 38 3.27 -0.84 0.47
C LEU A 38 2.97 -0.58 1.95
N SER A 39 3.94 -0.83 2.82
CA SER A 39 3.82 -0.58 4.25
C SER A 39 3.51 0.89 4.53
N ASP A 40 4.22 1.81 3.89
CA ASP A 40 3.99 3.24 4.05
C ASP A 40 2.62 3.67 3.51
N ALA A 41 2.16 3.07 2.42
CA ALA A 41 0.81 3.28 1.90
C ALA A 41 -0.28 2.79 2.87
N LEU A 42 -0.12 1.59 3.43
CA LEU A 42 -1.06 0.97 4.36
C LEU A 42 -1.03 1.60 5.76
N ARG A 43 0.03 2.30 6.14
CA ARG A 43 0.10 3.09 7.37
C ARG A 43 -0.78 4.33 7.34
N ARG A 44 -1.17 4.81 6.16
CA ARG A 44 -2.02 6.01 6.05
C ARG A 44 -3.39 5.77 6.65
N ASP A 45 -3.95 6.83 7.24
CA ASP A 45 -5.30 6.79 7.81
C ASP A 45 -6.34 6.41 6.75
N TRP A 46 -7.33 5.61 7.18
CA TRP A 46 -8.38 5.05 6.32
C TRP A 46 -9.16 6.11 5.56
N ASN A 47 -9.32 7.31 6.13
CA ASN A 47 -10.08 8.42 5.55
C ASN A 47 -9.20 9.59 5.07
N SER A 48 -7.88 9.39 4.98
CA SER A 48 -6.96 10.43 4.53
C SER A 48 -7.15 10.79 3.04
N LYS A 49 -6.69 11.99 2.65
CA LYS A 49 -6.68 12.49 1.26
C LYS A 49 -5.93 11.58 0.28
N TYR A 50 -5.07 10.71 0.78
CA TYR A 50 -4.28 9.73 0.01
C TYR A 50 -5.00 8.39 -0.16
N THR A 51 -6.29 8.32 0.19
CA THR A 51 -7.08 7.11 0.08
C THR A 51 -8.41 7.39 -0.62
N ARG A 52 -8.98 6.37 -1.26
CA ARG A 52 -10.30 6.43 -1.90
C ARG A 52 -11.11 5.19 -1.59
N MET A 53 -12.41 5.37 -1.39
CA MET A 53 -13.34 4.24 -1.24
C MET A 53 -13.34 3.40 -2.51
N HIS A 54 -13.28 2.08 -2.34
CA HIS A 54 -13.37 1.11 -3.43
C HIS A 54 -14.41 0.07 -3.02
N ILE A 55 -15.50 -0.05 -3.77
CA ILE A 55 -16.54 -1.04 -3.49
C ILE A 55 -16.46 -2.11 -4.56
N GLU A 56 -16.33 -3.36 -4.14
CA GLU A 56 -16.29 -4.50 -5.04
C GLU A 56 -17.03 -5.66 -4.41
N TYR A 57 -17.92 -6.31 -5.17
CA TYR A 57 -18.75 -7.44 -4.69
C TYR A 57 -19.48 -7.13 -3.37
N GLY A 58 -19.97 -5.90 -3.20
CA GLY A 58 -20.67 -5.44 -1.99
C GLY A 58 -19.77 -5.24 -0.76
N ARG A 59 -18.45 -5.41 -0.88
CA ARG A 59 -17.49 -5.19 0.21
C ARG A 59 -16.83 -3.82 0.10
N ALA A 60 -16.86 -3.07 1.21
CA ALA A 60 -16.17 -1.79 1.32
C ALA A 60 -14.67 -2.01 1.56
N GLN A 61 -13.87 -1.72 0.55
CA GLN A 61 -12.42 -1.69 0.56
C GLN A 61 -11.93 -0.24 0.47
N ARG A 62 -10.63 -0.04 0.66
CA ARG A 62 -9.97 1.25 0.40
C ARG A 62 -8.81 1.05 -0.56
N ARG A 63 -8.69 2.00 -1.49
CA ARG A 63 -7.51 2.22 -2.30
C ARG A 63 -6.59 3.20 -1.57
N PHE A 64 -5.37 2.79 -1.33
CA PHE A 64 -4.29 3.62 -0.78
C PHE A 64 -3.36 3.99 -1.91
N LEU A 65 -3.07 5.28 -2.05
CA LEU A 65 -2.03 5.74 -2.96
C LEU A 65 -0.69 5.14 -2.54
N ILE A 66 0.23 4.89 -3.46
CA ILE A 66 1.61 4.55 -3.13
C ILE A 66 2.47 5.76 -3.49
N ASP A 67 3.21 6.28 -2.52
CA ASP A 67 4.12 7.39 -2.80
C ASP A 67 5.37 6.88 -3.49
N HIS A 68 5.70 7.48 -4.62
CA HIS A 68 6.99 7.30 -5.30
C HIS A 68 7.53 8.65 -5.81
N CYS A 69 6.86 9.75 -5.44
CA CYS A 69 7.14 11.09 -5.95
C CYS A 69 7.88 11.89 -4.89
N GLU A 70 9.02 12.48 -5.23
CA GLU A 70 9.65 13.50 -4.38
C GLU A 70 8.75 14.75 -4.35
N GLY A 71 7.93 14.88 -3.31
CA GLY A 71 6.92 15.95 -3.17
C GLY A 71 5.49 15.48 -2.86
N GLY A 72 5.27 14.16 -2.83
CA GLY A 72 3.99 13.57 -2.46
C GLY A 72 3.06 13.35 -3.65
N CYS A 73 2.74 12.09 -3.92
CA CYS A 73 1.85 11.73 -5.01
C CYS A 73 0.38 12.10 -4.70
N ASN A 74 -0.44 12.22 -5.75
CA ASN A 74 -1.89 12.36 -5.62
C ASN A 74 -2.63 11.64 -6.77
N PHE A 75 -3.93 11.38 -6.59
CA PHE A 75 -4.72 10.63 -7.58
C PHE A 75 -4.98 11.35 -8.92
N LYS A 76 -4.56 12.61 -9.09
CA LYS A 76 -4.71 13.38 -10.33
C LYS A 76 -3.51 13.21 -11.26
N GLN A 77 -2.46 12.53 -10.84
CA GLN A 77 -1.28 12.29 -11.66
C GLN A 77 -1.61 11.37 -12.86
N PRO A 78 -0.87 11.49 -13.98
CA PRO A 78 -1.08 10.67 -15.18
C PRO A 78 -0.85 9.18 -14.90
N VAL A 79 0.18 8.91 -14.10
CA VAL A 79 0.53 7.59 -13.59
C VAL A 79 0.36 7.60 -12.08
N VAL A 80 -0.35 6.61 -11.55
CA VAL A 80 -0.60 6.46 -10.11
C VAL A 80 -0.48 5.00 -9.72
N TYR A 81 0.32 4.71 -8.71
CA TYR A 81 0.36 3.39 -8.09
C TYR A 81 -0.50 3.39 -6.83
N SER A 82 -1.16 2.26 -6.59
CA SER A 82 -2.04 2.13 -5.44
C SER A 82 -2.21 0.69 -5.02
N VAL A 83 -2.46 0.49 -3.74
CA VAL A 83 -2.84 -0.80 -3.17
C VAL A 83 -4.29 -0.75 -2.73
N ILE A 84 -5.06 -1.79 -3.03
CA ILE A 84 -6.41 -1.97 -2.52
C ILE A 84 -6.35 -2.93 -1.35
N ALA A 85 -6.88 -2.52 -0.20
CA ALA A 85 -6.92 -3.33 1.00
C ALA A 85 -8.30 -3.29 1.67
N ASP A 86 -8.60 -4.35 2.42
CA ASP A 86 -9.79 -4.41 3.27
C ASP A 86 -9.61 -3.63 4.59
N ARG A 87 -10.64 -3.62 5.44
CA ARG A 87 -10.61 -2.92 6.74
C ARG A 87 -9.52 -3.43 7.69
N ASN A 88 -9.07 -4.67 7.52
CA ASN A 88 -8.01 -5.29 8.30
C ASN A 88 -6.62 -5.02 7.71
N ARG A 89 -6.53 -4.18 6.67
CA ARG A 89 -5.29 -3.87 5.93
C ARG A 89 -4.73 -5.07 5.17
N ARG A 90 -5.55 -6.10 4.91
CA ARG A 90 -5.17 -7.21 4.04
C ARG A 90 -5.11 -6.73 2.60
N ILE A 91 -4.03 -7.01 1.90
CA ILE A 91 -3.86 -6.60 0.51
C ILE A 91 -4.76 -7.48 -0.37
N ILE A 92 -5.59 -6.85 -1.20
CA ILE A 92 -6.43 -7.53 -2.18
C ILE A 92 -5.74 -7.54 -3.54
N ARG A 93 -5.14 -6.41 -3.94
CA ARG A 93 -4.35 -6.26 -5.16
C ARG A 93 -3.60 -4.93 -5.19
N VAL A 94 -2.53 -4.90 -5.97
CA VAL A 94 -1.77 -3.71 -6.30
C VAL A 94 -2.03 -3.32 -7.75
N GLN A 95 -2.22 -2.03 -8.00
CA GLN A 95 -2.62 -1.51 -9.31
C GLN A 95 -1.86 -0.24 -9.69
N MET A 96 -1.54 -0.16 -10.97
CA MET A 96 -1.10 1.05 -11.65
C MET A 96 -2.29 1.63 -12.43
N LYS A 97 -2.55 2.92 -12.25
CA LYS A 97 -3.41 3.70 -13.13
C LYS A 97 -2.53 4.37 -14.18
N SER A 98 -2.88 4.22 -15.45
CA SER A 98 -2.24 4.90 -16.58
C SER A 98 -3.30 5.31 -17.59
N TYR A 99 -3.27 6.55 -18.04
CA TYR A 99 -4.25 7.11 -18.99
C TYR A 99 -5.73 6.88 -18.60
N GLY A 100 -6.03 6.88 -17.30
CA GLY A 100 -7.38 6.68 -16.78
C GLY A 100 -7.76 5.22 -16.48
N PHE A 101 -7.00 4.25 -16.95
CA PHE A 101 -7.27 2.83 -16.75
C PHE A 101 -6.42 2.24 -15.63
N TYR A 102 -7.02 1.37 -14.82
CA TYR A 102 -6.29 0.61 -13.81
C TYR A 102 -5.88 -0.75 -14.36
N LYS A 103 -4.62 -1.11 -14.10
CA LYS A 103 -4.03 -2.40 -14.46
C LYS A 103 -3.41 -3.02 -13.22
N ASN A 104 -3.56 -4.33 -13.06
CA ASN A 104 -2.97 -5.05 -11.94
C ASN A 104 -1.46 -5.14 -12.12
N CYS A 105 -0.73 -4.96 -11.02
CA CYS A 105 0.69 -5.30 -10.94
C CYS A 105 0.82 -6.77 -10.50
N THR A 106 1.86 -7.43 -10.98
CA THR A 106 2.12 -8.86 -10.71
C THR A 106 2.98 -8.99 -9.47
N GLU A 107 2.59 -9.84 -8.54
CA GLU A 107 3.41 -10.16 -7.38
C GLU A 107 4.68 -10.90 -7.79
N ILE A 108 5.82 -10.51 -7.24
CA ILE A 108 7.12 -11.14 -7.46
C ILE A 108 7.73 -11.50 -6.09
N ILE A 109 8.24 -12.74 -6.01
CA ILE A 109 8.84 -13.36 -4.81
C ILE A 109 10.36 -13.30 -4.92
#